data_AF-A0ABC9EGD5-F1
#
_entry.id   AF-A0ABC9EGD5-F1
#
_cell.length_a   1.000
_cell.length_b   1.000
_cell.length_c   1.000
_cell.angle_alpha   90.00
_cell.angle_beta   90.00
_cell.angle_gamma   90.00
#
_symmetry.space_group_name_H-M   'P 1'
#
loop_
_entity.id
_entity.type
_entity.pdbx_description
1 polymer ?
#
loop_
_entity_poly.entity_id
_entity_poly.type
_entity_poly.pdbx_seq_one_letter_code
_entity_poly.pdbx_strand_id
1 'polypeptide(L)'
;MALARLAFPLFLLLAAAEFAAATRSPSAFVQNAIYSNRITIFSKTYCPGKMLAVLSALSFKCSVLAPGMKKHRGCCCFMGYSMRAKRVFRDLKEDPYIVELDLREDGRDIQSVLLDLVGRHTVPQVFVNGQHIGGSDDTVNALSNGQLEKLLGKNQSQ
;
A
#
# COMPACT_ATOMS: atom_id res chain seq x y z
N MET A 1 23.56 50.36 -12.10
CA MET A 1 22.13 50.04 -12.28
C MET A 1 21.94 48.53 -12.16
N ALA A 2 21.94 48.02 -10.92
CA ALA A 2 21.78 46.61 -10.60
C ALA A 2 20.39 46.41 -10.00
N LEU A 3 19.36 46.26 -10.84
CA LEU A 3 17.96 46.10 -10.42
C LEU A 3 17.37 44.72 -10.81
N ALA A 4 18.19 43.72 -11.14
CA ALA A 4 17.73 42.40 -11.59
C ALA A 4 17.92 41.26 -10.56
N ARG A 5 18.34 41.54 -9.32
CA ARG A 5 18.68 40.49 -8.33
C ARG A 5 17.60 40.16 -7.30
N LEU A 6 16.48 40.89 -7.27
CA LEU A 6 15.41 40.68 -6.28
C LEU A 6 14.19 39.88 -6.80
N ALA A 7 14.12 39.59 -8.11
CA ALA A 7 13.01 38.82 -8.69
C ALA A 7 13.21 37.29 -8.65
N PHE A 8 14.46 36.82 -8.62
CA PHE A 8 14.80 35.40 -8.60
C PHE A 8 14.39 34.65 -7.30
N PRO A 9 14.54 35.21 -6.09
CA PRO A 9 14.16 34.50 -4.88
C PRO A 9 12.63 34.45 -4.67
N LEU A 10 11.87 35.47 -5.12
CA LEU A 10 10.41 35.48 -5.00
C LEU A 10 9.75 34.50 -5.98
N PHE A 11 10.31 34.35 -7.18
CA PHE A 11 9.86 33.36 -8.16
C PHE A 11 10.15 31.91 -7.68
N LEU A 12 11.29 31.68 -7.02
CA LEU A 12 11.61 30.38 -6.43
C LEU A 12 10.71 30.02 -5.23
N LEU A 13 10.29 31.02 -4.44
CA LEU A 13 9.38 30.81 -3.31
C LEU A 13 7.95 30.48 -3.76
N LEU A 14 7.48 31.07 -4.86
CA LEU A 14 6.16 30.76 -5.44
C LEU A 14 6.13 29.35 -6.03
N ALA A 15 7.20 28.94 -6.72
CA ALA A 15 7.33 27.58 -7.27
C ALA A 15 7.33 26.49 -6.18
N ALA A 16 7.90 26.76 -5.00
CA ALA A 16 7.89 25.82 -3.89
C ALA A 16 6.48 25.58 -3.30
N ALA A 17 5.62 26.61 -3.30
CA ALA A 17 4.24 26.49 -2.85
C ALA A 17 3.37 25.68 -3.83
N GLU A 18 3.62 25.80 -5.14
CA GLU A 18 2.94 25.01 -6.17
C GLU A 18 3.39 23.54 -6.14
N PHE A 19 4.68 23.26 -5.90
CA PHE A 19 5.18 21.89 -5.72
C PHE A 19 4.59 21.22 -4.47
N ALA A 20 4.38 21.98 -3.39
CA ALA A 20 3.72 21.49 -2.18
C ALA A 20 2.19 21.28 -2.33
N ALA A 21 1.56 21.90 -3.33
CA ALA A 21 0.17 21.67 -3.67
C ALA A 21 -0.01 20.48 -4.64
N ALA A 22 0.95 20.25 -5.55
CA ALA A 22 0.95 19.11 -6.46
C ALA A 22 1.03 17.75 -5.75
N THR A 23 1.60 17.70 -4.54
CA THR A 23 1.61 16.50 -3.69
C THR A 23 0.26 16.21 -3.01
N ARG A 24 -0.73 17.11 -3.11
CA ARG A 24 -2.07 16.93 -2.52
C ARG A 24 -3.06 16.21 -3.45
N SER A 25 -2.69 15.96 -4.70
CA SER A 25 -3.57 15.23 -5.62
C SER A 25 -3.55 13.73 -5.27
N PRO A 26 -4.72 13.07 -5.13
CA PRO A 26 -4.82 11.63 -4.91
C PRO A 26 -4.07 10.82 -5.97
N SER A 27 -4.05 11.30 -7.22
CA SER A 27 -3.36 10.61 -8.32
C SER A 27 -1.84 10.68 -8.21
N ALA A 28 -1.31 11.86 -7.85
CA ALA A 28 0.12 12.05 -7.60
C ALA A 28 0.57 11.21 -6.40
N PHE A 29 -0.26 11.12 -5.36
CA PHE A 29 0.02 10.26 -4.21
C PHE A 29 0.11 8.78 -4.61
N VAL A 30 -0.85 8.27 -5.39
CA VAL A 30 -0.83 6.87 -5.85
C VAL A 30 0.42 6.57 -6.66
N GLN A 31 0.76 7.42 -7.63
CA GLN A 31 1.96 7.23 -8.45
C GLN A 31 3.22 7.29 -7.60
N ASN A 32 3.34 8.29 -6.73
CA ASN A 32 4.47 8.39 -5.81
C ASN A 32 4.57 7.14 -4.94
N ALA A 33 3.48 6.70 -4.31
CA ALA A 33 3.48 5.51 -3.47
C ALA A 33 3.88 4.24 -4.24
N ILE A 34 3.50 4.10 -5.51
CA ILE A 34 3.84 2.94 -6.35
C ILE A 34 5.32 2.97 -6.80
N TYR A 35 5.85 4.13 -7.18
CA TYR A 35 7.19 4.24 -7.75
C TYR A 35 8.29 4.58 -6.73
N SER A 36 7.94 5.17 -5.57
CA SER A 36 8.91 5.46 -4.51
C SER A 36 9.21 4.26 -3.63
N ASN A 37 8.34 3.25 -3.62
CA ASN A 37 8.47 2.07 -2.79
C ASN A 37 8.67 0.83 -3.66
N ARG A 38 9.48 -0.10 -3.15
CA ARG A 38 9.72 -1.39 -3.80
C ARG A 38 8.46 -2.26 -3.82
N ILE A 39 7.70 -2.26 -2.74
CA ILE A 39 6.45 -3.03 -2.60
C ILE A 39 5.42 -2.09 -2.00
N THR A 40 4.28 -1.97 -2.66
CA THR A 40 3.17 -1.12 -2.22
C THR A 40 1.88 -1.92 -2.19
N ILE A 41 1.16 -1.84 -1.07
CA ILE A 41 -0.11 -2.53 -0.88
C ILE A 41 -1.16 -1.51 -0.51
N PHE A 42 -2.14 -1.32 -1.39
CA PHE A 42 -3.35 -0.58 -1.06
C PHE A 42 -4.33 -1.54 -0.40
N SER A 43 -4.65 -1.25 0.86
CA SER A 43 -5.41 -2.11 1.75
C SER A 43 -6.56 -1.33 2.39
N LYS A 44 -7.47 -2.06 3.02
CA LYS A 44 -8.40 -1.54 4.02
C LYS A 44 -8.35 -2.44 5.25
N THR A 45 -8.50 -1.83 6.42
CA THR A 45 -8.31 -2.49 7.72
C THR A 45 -9.56 -3.23 8.20
N TYR A 46 -10.77 -2.79 7.82
CA TYR A 46 -12.08 -3.17 8.41
C TYR A 46 -12.16 -4.40 9.34
N CYS A 47 -11.93 -4.17 10.63
CA CYS A 47 -12.60 -4.87 11.73
C CYS A 47 -14.02 -4.27 11.90
N PRO A 48 -15.13 -5.02 11.73
CA PRO A 48 -16.44 -4.51 12.10
C PRO A 48 -16.58 -4.55 13.62
N GLY A 49 -16.22 -3.44 14.25
CA GLY A 49 -16.32 -3.27 15.70
C GLY A 49 -15.33 -2.20 16.10
N LYS A 50 -15.80 -1.19 16.82
CA LYS A 50 -14.96 -0.16 17.42
C LYS A 50 -13.84 -0.84 18.24
N MET A 51 -12.68 -1.06 17.64
CA MET A 51 -11.44 -1.31 18.35
C MET A 51 -10.57 -0.11 18.06
N LEU A 52 -10.86 0.98 18.78
CA LEU A 52 -9.93 2.06 18.98
C LEU A 52 -8.75 1.48 19.79
N ALA A 53 -7.84 0.78 19.11
CA ALA A 53 -6.58 0.36 19.71
C ALA A 53 -5.60 1.51 19.54
N VAL A 54 -5.56 2.30 20.61
CA VAL A 54 -4.67 3.41 20.93
C VAL A 54 -3.23 3.14 20.47
N LEU A 55 -2.59 4.19 19.96
CA LEU A 55 -1.14 4.31 19.79
C LEU A 55 -0.37 3.60 20.93
N SER A 56 0.41 2.58 20.58
CA SER A 56 1.84 2.56 20.92
C SER A 56 2.51 1.39 20.22
N ALA A 57 3.72 1.63 19.77
CA ALA A 57 4.60 0.63 19.22
C ALA A 57 4.74 -0.56 20.18
N LEU A 58 4.31 -1.75 19.75
CA LEU A 58 5.01 -3.02 19.99
C LEU A 58 4.30 -4.13 19.19
N SER A 59 5.00 -4.69 18.21
CA SER A 59 4.80 -6.04 17.65
C SER A 59 3.35 -6.44 17.34
N PHE A 60 2.92 -6.25 16.09
CA PHE A 60 1.82 -7.01 15.51
C PHE A 60 2.22 -8.49 15.37
N LYS A 61 2.41 -9.18 16.51
CA LYS A 61 2.46 -10.64 16.55
C LYS A 61 1.02 -11.12 16.40
N CYS A 62 0.60 -11.22 15.14
CA CYS A 62 -0.23 -12.36 14.75
C CYS A 62 0.68 -13.60 14.75
N SER A 63 1.14 -13.99 15.94
CA SER A 63 1.87 -15.24 16.14
C SER A 63 0.84 -16.35 16.07
N VAL A 64 1.03 -17.24 15.09
CA VAL A 64 0.63 -18.65 15.17
C VAL A 64 -0.88 -18.89 15.02
N LEU A 65 -1.31 -19.14 13.78
CA LEU A 65 -2.40 -20.09 13.56
C LEU A 65 -1.82 -21.49 13.84
N ALA A 66 -1.90 -21.94 15.08
CA ALA A 66 -1.55 -23.31 15.46
C ALA A 66 -2.51 -24.29 14.74
N PRO A 67 -2.06 -25.50 14.35
CA PRO A 67 -2.95 -26.52 13.82
C PRO A 67 -3.91 -26.98 14.92
N GLY A 68 -5.19 -26.63 14.80
CA GLY A 68 -6.25 -27.15 15.69
C GLY A 68 -7.33 -26.17 16.16
N MET A 69 -7.28 -24.87 15.86
CA MET A 69 -8.35 -23.96 16.28
C MET A 69 -9.54 -23.95 15.32
N LYS A 70 -10.71 -24.31 15.86
CA LYS A 70 -12.00 -24.26 15.17
C LYS A 70 -12.32 -22.82 14.77
N LYS A 71 -12.64 -22.63 13.49
CA LYS A 71 -13.06 -21.37 12.87
C LYS A 71 -14.16 -20.70 13.71
N HIS A 72 -13.83 -19.65 14.45
CA HIS A 72 -14.84 -18.93 15.22
C HIS A 72 -15.77 -18.20 14.25
N ARG A 73 -17.07 -18.57 14.29
CA ARG A 73 -18.16 -17.89 13.59
C ARG A 73 -18.23 -16.46 14.12
N GLY A 74 -17.71 -15.49 13.35
CA GLY A 74 -17.69 -14.08 13.72
C GLY A 74 -16.56 -13.25 13.08
N CYS A 75 -15.55 -13.87 12.47
CA CYS A 75 -14.51 -13.12 11.77
C CYS A 75 -14.99 -12.69 10.37
N CYS A 76 -15.06 -11.38 10.14
CA CYS A 76 -15.61 -10.78 8.92
C CYS A 76 -14.90 -11.30 7.65
N CYS A 77 -15.65 -11.90 6.73
CA CYS A 77 -15.11 -12.60 5.56
C CYS A 77 -14.39 -11.70 4.54
N PHE A 78 -14.54 -10.37 4.60
CA PHE A 78 -13.76 -9.44 3.77
C PHE A 78 -12.33 -9.20 4.28
N MET A 79 -12.07 -9.52 5.56
CA MET A 79 -10.77 -9.38 6.23
C MET A 79 -9.78 -10.51 5.87
N GLY A 80 -10.19 -11.46 5.04
CA GLY A 80 -9.35 -12.59 4.61
C GLY A 80 -8.35 -12.21 3.52
N TYR A 81 -8.76 -11.44 2.51
CA TYR A 81 -7.94 -11.19 1.32
C TYR A 81 -6.78 -10.22 1.59
N SER A 82 -7.04 -9.08 2.25
CA SER A 82 -5.98 -8.12 2.62
C SER A 82 -4.97 -8.73 3.57
N MET A 83 -5.43 -9.52 4.55
CA MET A 83 -4.55 -10.20 5.50
C MET A 83 -3.75 -11.33 4.84
N ARG A 84 -4.35 -12.07 3.89
CA ARG A 84 -3.64 -13.07 3.09
C ARG A 84 -2.51 -12.44 2.28
N ALA A 85 -2.77 -11.33 1.58
CA ALA A 85 -1.75 -10.62 0.82
C ALA A 85 -0.60 -10.13 1.71
N LYS A 86 -0.90 -9.46 2.84
CA LYS A 86 0.12 -9.01 3.81
C LYS A 86 0.94 -10.17 4.40
N ARG A 87 0.30 -11.32 4.65
CA ARG A 87 0.96 -12.52 5.16
C ARG A 87 2.00 -13.05 4.19
N VAL A 88 1.73 -13.06 2.89
CA VAL A 88 2.71 -13.49 1.87
C VAL A 88 4.02 -12.71 2.01
N PHE A 89 3.95 -11.39 2.10
CA PHE A 89 5.15 -10.55 2.23
C PHE A 89 5.85 -10.72 3.58
N ARG A 90 5.08 -10.89 4.67
CA ARG A 90 5.64 -11.20 5.99
C ARG A 90 6.39 -12.53 5.99
N ASP A 91 5.83 -13.56 5.37
CA ASP A 91 6.44 -14.89 5.30
C ASP A 91 7.71 -14.85 4.42
N LEU A 92 7.73 -13.99 3.39
CA LEU A 92 8.93 -13.64 2.61
C LEU A 92 9.93 -12.73 3.34
N LYS A 93 9.61 -12.24 4.55
CA LYS A 93 10.41 -11.26 5.32
C LYS A 93 10.68 -9.95 4.57
N GLU A 94 9.74 -9.52 3.73
CA GLU A 94 9.76 -8.20 3.11
C GLU A 94 8.89 -7.23 3.93
N ASP A 95 9.25 -5.95 3.91
CA ASP A 95 8.48 -4.88 4.54
C ASP A 95 7.75 -4.05 3.47
N PRO A 96 6.46 -4.33 3.20
CA PRO A 96 5.70 -3.58 2.19
C PRO A 96 5.22 -2.24 2.72
N TYR A 97 5.19 -1.23 1.85
CA TYR A 97 4.53 0.03 2.14
C TYR A 97 3.01 -0.14 2.06
N ILE A 98 2.34 -0.12 3.22
CA ILE A 98 0.89 -0.34 3.31
C ILE A 98 0.16 1.00 3.38
N VAL A 99 -0.74 1.23 2.42
CA VAL A 99 -1.66 2.37 2.41
C VAL A 99 -3.03 1.88 2.83
N GLU A 100 -3.45 2.23 4.04
CA GLU A 100 -4.80 1.95 4.53
C GLU A 100 -5.78 3.03 4.07
N LEU A 101 -6.60 2.71 3.08
CA LEU A 101 -7.53 3.65 2.46
C LEU A 101 -8.70 4.03 3.37
N ASP A 102 -9.00 3.22 4.38
CA ASP A 102 -10.07 3.48 5.35
C ASP A 102 -9.65 4.45 6.47
N LEU A 103 -8.35 4.67 6.66
CA LEU A 103 -7.81 5.59 7.67
C LEU A 103 -7.50 6.99 7.09
N ARG A 104 -7.75 7.19 5.80
CA ARG A 104 -7.47 8.45 5.10
C ARG A 104 -8.76 9.11 4.62
N GLU A 105 -8.76 10.43 4.59
CA GLU A 105 -9.88 11.23 4.07
C GLU A 105 -10.04 11.12 2.55
N ASP A 106 -8.93 11.05 1.81
CA ASP A 106 -8.83 10.92 0.35
C ASP A 106 -8.94 9.46 -0.14
N GLY A 107 -9.26 8.52 0.74
CA GLY A 107 -9.28 7.09 0.43
C GLY A 107 -10.22 6.71 -0.72
N ARG A 108 -11.37 7.39 -0.86
CA ARG A 108 -12.30 7.17 -1.98
C ARG A 108 -11.74 7.66 -3.31
N ASP A 109 -11.06 8.80 -3.30
CA ASP A 109 -10.46 9.38 -4.49
C ASP A 109 -9.30 8.51 -4.97
N ILE A 110 -8.48 8.01 -4.04
CA ILE A 110 -7.45 7.01 -4.34
C ILE A 110 -8.05 5.74 -4.96
N GLN A 111 -9.18 5.24 -4.47
CA GLN A 111 -9.85 4.09 -5.09
C GLN A 111 -10.36 4.37 -6.51
N SER A 112 -10.72 5.63 -6.80
CA SER A 112 -11.15 6.05 -8.14
C SER A 112 -9.94 6.09 -9.08
N VAL A 113 -8.82 6.66 -8.64
CA VAL A 113 -7.55 6.61 -9.38
C VAL A 113 -7.11 5.16 -9.63
N LEU A 114 -7.21 4.28 -8.63
CA LEU A 114 -6.85 2.87 -8.80
C LEU A 114 -7.76 2.18 -9.82
N LEU A 115 -9.06 2.51 -9.88
CA LEU A 115 -9.92 2.02 -10.96
C LEU A 115 -9.41 2.45 -12.32
N ASP A 116 -9.06 3.73 -12.49
CA ASP A 116 -8.60 4.26 -13.77
C ASP A 116 -7.26 3.63 -14.19
N LEU A 117 -6.39 3.32 -13.22
CA LEU A 117 -5.06 2.74 -13.47
C LEU A 117 -5.09 1.22 -13.73
N VAL A 118 -5.88 0.46 -12.96
CA VAL A 118 -5.85 -1.01 -13.00
C VAL A 118 -7.16 -1.67 -13.40
N GLY A 119 -8.23 -0.89 -13.59
CA GLY A 119 -9.56 -1.38 -13.95
C GLY A 119 -10.31 -2.08 -12.82
N ARG A 120 -9.88 -1.93 -11.55
CA ARG A 120 -10.45 -2.63 -10.39
C ARG A 120 -10.51 -1.75 -9.14
N HIS A 121 -11.70 -1.64 -8.52
CA HIS A 121 -11.90 -0.94 -7.24
C HIS A 121 -11.64 -1.80 -5.99
N THR A 122 -11.46 -3.11 -6.15
CA THR A 122 -11.33 -4.05 -5.04
C THR A 122 -9.97 -3.92 -4.37
N VAL A 123 -9.95 -3.89 -3.04
CA VAL A 123 -8.74 -4.06 -2.24
C VAL A 123 -8.64 -5.52 -1.74
N PRO A 124 -7.44 -6.07 -1.51
CA PRO A 124 -6.13 -5.43 -1.64
C PRO A 124 -5.69 -5.27 -3.11
N GLN A 125 -4.89 -4.24 -3.41
CA GLN A 125 -4.15 -4.12 -4.66
C GLN A 125 -2.66 -4.07 -4.37
N VAL A 126 -1.90 -4.95 -5.01
CA VAL A 126 -0.47 -5.15 -4.76
C VAL A 126 0.36 -4.72 -5.96
N PHE A 127 1.39 -3.92 -5.68
CA PHE A 127 2.38 -3.45 -6.64
C PHE A 127 3.78 -3.83 -6.18
N VAL A 128 4.63 -4.28 -7.10
CA VAL A 128 6.04 -4.63 -6.85
C VAL A 128 6.89 -3.98 -7.93
N ASN A 129 7.86 -3.15 -7.55
CA ASN A 129 8.73 -2.37 -8.45
C ASN A 129 7.94 -1.60 -9.53
N GLY A 130 6.83 -0.97 -9.14
CA GLY A 130 5.94 -0.27 -10.08
C GLY A 130 5.02 -1.17 -10.93
N GLN A 131 5.21 -2.49 -10.92
CA GLN A 131 4.36 -3.44 -11.64
C GLN A 131 3.15 -3.85 -10.81
N HIS A 132 1.96 -3.79 -11.41
CA HIS A 132 0.73 -4.28 -10.80
C HIS A 132 0.67 -5.81 -10.82
N ILE A 133 0.53 -6.43 -9.66
CA ILE A 133 0.37 -7.88 -9.50
C ILE A 133 -1.10 -8.27 -9.50
N GLY A 134 -1.93 -7.48 -8.82
CA GLY A 134 -3.37 -7.72 -8.67
C GLY A 134 -3.80 -7.86 -7.22
N GLY A 135 -4.82 -8.69 -7.02
CA GLY A 135 -5.45 -8.91 -5.73
C GLY A 135 -4.75 -9.96 -4.86
N SER A 136 -5.46 -10.43 -3.83
CA SER A 136 -4.92 -11.46 -2.92
C SER A 136 -4.68 -12.80 -3.60
N ASP A 137 -5.57 -13.24 -4.49
CA ASP A 137 -5.40 -14.53 -5.17
C ASP A 137 -4.30 -14.45 -6.22
N ASP A 138 -4.25 -13.35 -6.98
CA ASP A 138 -3.16 -13.05 -7.92
C ASP A 138 -1.79 -13.07 -7.22
N THR A 139 -1.69 -12.49 -6.01
CA THR A 139 -0.45 -12.48 -5.22
C THR A 139 -0.03 -13.88 -4.77
N VAL A 140 -0.98 -14.72 -4.32
CA VAL A 140 -0.68 -16.10 -3.92
C VAL A 140 -0.28 -16.94 -5.14
N ASN A 141 -0.94 -16.75 -6.27
CA ASN A 141 -0.60 -17.42 -7.51
C ASN A 141 0.80 -17.01 -7.99
N ALA A 142 1.12 -15.72 -7.94
CA ALA A 142 2.44 -15.18 -8.27
C ALA A 142 3.55 -15.69 -7.35
N LEU A 143 3.23 -15.98 -6.08
CA LEU A 143 4.17 -16.66 -5.19
C LEU A 143 4.36 -18.12 -5.64
N SER A 144 3.28 -18.84 -5.87
CA SER A 144 3.32 -20.28 -6.19
C SER A 144 4.03 -20.59 -7.52
N ASN A 145 3.98 -19.66 -8.49
CA ASN A 145 4.64 -19.80 -9.79
C ASN A 145 6.05 -19.19 -9.82
N GLY A 146 6.57 -18.69 -8.68
CA GLY A 146 7.90 -18.08 -8.57
C GLY A 146 8.04 -16.68 -9.22
N GLN A 147 6.99 -16.13 -9.82
CA GLN A 147 7.01 -14.80 -10.43
C GLN A 147 7.29 -13.72 -9.39
N LEU A 148 6.69 -13.82 -8.21
CA LEU A 148 6.82 -12.84 -7.15
C LEU A 148 8.27 -12.78 -6.62
N GLU A 149 8.91 -13.93 -6.44
CA GLU A 149 10.31 -14.02 -6.00
C GLU A 149 11.26 -13.43 -7.04
N LYS A 150 11.00 -13.70 -8.33
CA LYS A 150 11.75 -13.14 -9.45
C LYS A 150 11.65 -11.60 -9.49
N LEU A 151 10.45 -11.05 -9.29
CA LEU A 151 10.25 -9.59 -9.22
C LEU A 151 10.96 -8.99 -8.01
N LEU A 152 11.05 -9.73 -6.91
CA LEU A 152 11.80 -9.34 -5.72
C LEU A 152 13.31 -9.61 -5.84
N GLY A 153 13.81 -10.06 -6.99
CA GLY A 153 15.23 -10.36 -7.18
C GLY A 153 15.78 -11.39 -6.19
N LYS A 154 14.91 -12.22 -5.59
CA LYS A 154 15.32 -13.36 -4.80
C LYS A 154 15.69 -14.45 -5.79
N ASN A 155 16.99 -14.67 -5.98
CA ASN A 155 17.46 -15.90 -6.58
C ASN A 155 16.88 -17.03 -5.73
N GLN A 156 16.15 -17.96 -6.35
CA GLN A 156 15.61 -19.12 -5.66
C GLN A 156 16.81 -19.95 -5.18
N SER A 157 17.27 -19.67 -3.96
CA SER A 157 18.26 -20.49 -3.28
C SER A 157 17.58 -21.80 -2.93
N GLN A 158 17.63 -22.74 -3.87
CA GLN A 158 17.46 -24.16 -3.60
C GLN A 158 18.49 -24.64 -2.57
#